data_AF-A0A7W1IDL0-F1
#
_entry.id   AF-A0A7W1IDL0-F1
#
_cell.length_a   1.000
_cell.length_b   1.000
_cell.length_c   1.000
_cell.angle_alpha   90.00
_cell.angle_beta   90.00
_cell.angle_gamma   90.00
#
_symmetry.space_group_name_H-M   'P 1'
#
loop_
_entity.id
_entity.type
_entity.pdbx_description
1 polymer ?
#
loop_
_entity_poly.entity_id
_entity_poly.type
_entity_poly.pdbx_seq_one_letter_code
_entity_poly.pdbx_strand_id
1 'polypeptide(L)' 'MNVKEDGLALCADAEGRPAEVEVDLIDRVAEGDVILVHAGVALVRVGGTEKGLS' A
#
# COMPACT_ATOMS: atom_id res chain seq x y z
N MET A 1 3.42 -2.95 6.14
CA MET A 1 2.55 -3.38 5.04
C MET A 1 3.28 -4.51 4.36
N ASN A 2 2.91 -5.75 4.68
CA ASN A 2 3.57 -6.91 4.07
C ASN A 2 2.93 -7.16 2.70
N VAL A 3 3.68 -6.98 1.61
CA VAL A 3 3.22 -7.28 0.24
C VAL A 3 3.41 -8.79 0.03
N LYS A 4 2.34 -9.51 -0.24
CA LYS A 4 2.36 -10.94 -0.55
C LYS A 4 2.75 -11.13 -2.03
N GLU A 5 3.23 -12.33 -2.40
CA GLU A 5 3.61 -12.66 -3.79
C GLU A 5 2.43 -12.59 -4.80
N ASP A 6 1.21 -12.34 -4.33
CA ASP A 6 -0.04 -12.30 -5.08
C ASP A 6 -0.50 -10.88 -5.47
N GLY A 7 0.33 -9.85 -5.29
CA GLY A 7 -0.04 -8.47 -5.61
C GLY A 7 -0.95 -7.81 -4.58
N LEU A 8 -1.15 -8.46 -3.42
CA LEU A 8 -1.91 -7.91 -2.30
C LEU A 8 -0.98 -7.37 -1.22
N ALA A 9 -1.49 -6.39 -0.50
CA ALA A 9 -0.81 -5.83 0.63
C ALA A 9 -1.75 -5.56 1.80
N LEU A 10 -1.24 -5.78 3.01
CA LEU A 10 -1.98 -5.52 4.24
C LEU A 10 -1.79 -4.06 4.68
N CYS A 11 -2.87 -3.29 4.60
CA CYS A 11 -2.92 -1.88 4.97
C CYS A 11 -3.79 -1.67 6.21
N ALA A 12 -3.57 -0.57 6.92
CA ALA A 12 -4.49 -0.08 7.93
C ALA A 12 -5.26 1.11 7.36
N ASP A 13 -6.57 1.17 7.59
CA ASP A 13 -7.36 2.37 7.31
C ASP A 13 -7.13 3.48 8.36
N ALA A 14 -7.85 4.59 8.23
CA ALA A 14 -7.72 5.73 9.15
C ALA A 14 -8.13 5.39 10.60
N GLU A 15 -8.92 4.35 10.82
CA GLU A 15 -9.31 3.85 12.13
C GLU A 15 -8.38 2.74 12.65
N GLY A 16 -7.32 2.42 11.91
CA GLY A 16 -6.35 1.39 12.25
C GLY A 16 -6.84 -0.03 11.98
N ARG A 17 -7.94 -0.21 11.23
CA ARG A 17 -8.46 -1.54 10.90
C ARG A 17 -7.68 -2.13 9.72
N PRO A 18 -7.31 -3.42 9.78
CA PRO A 18 -6.60 -4.07 8.69
C PRO A 18 -7.51 -4.31 7.48
N ALA A 19 -6.98 -4.10 6.28
CA ALA A 19 -7.60 -4.42 5.01
C ALA A 19 -6.56 -4.96 4.02
N GLU A 20 -6.94 -5.96 3.23
CA GLU A 20 -6.15 -6.39 2.07
C GLU A 20 -6.47 -5.48 0.88
N VAL A 21 -5.42 -5.01 0.21
CA VAL A 21 -5.47 -4.05 -0.89
C VAL A 21 -4.66 -4.58 -2.07
N GLU A 22 -5.25 -4.55 -3.26
CA GLU A 22 -4.56 -4.86 -4.52
C GLU A 22 -3.64 -3.70 -4.91
N VAL A 23 -2.36 -3.99 -5.15
CA VAL A 23 -1.33 -2.97 -5.41
C VAL A 23 -0.66 -3.09 -6.77
N ASP A 24 -1.11 -4.03 -7.61
CA ASP A 24 -0.54 -4.31 -8.93
C ASP A 24 -0.60 -3.13 -9.92
N LEU A 25 -1.49 -2.16 -9.68
CA LEU A 25 -1.66 -1.00 -10.55
C LEU A 25 -0.71 0.17 -10.25
N ILE A 26 0.07 0.09 -9.17
CA ILE A 26 1.01 1.14 -8.78
C ILE A 26 2.42 0.59 -8.58
N ASP A 27 3.43 1.36 -8.99
CA ASP A 27 4.82 0.96 -8.80
C ASP A 27 5.17 0.84 -7.30
N ARG A 28 6.07 -0.10 -6.99
CA ARG A 28 6.71 -0.38 -5.69
C ARG A 28 6.08 0.34 -4.48
N VAL A 29 5.20 -0.36 -3.80
CA VAL A 29 4.75 -0.04 -2.44
C VAL A 29 5.69 -0.65 -1.40
N ALA A 30 5.95 0.07 -0.32
CA ALA A 30 6.77 -0.37 0.80
C ALA A 30 6.04 -0.22 2.14
N GLU A 31 6.59 -0.83 3.19
CA GLU A 31 6.09 -0.61 4.54
C GLU A 31 6.16 0.87 4.92
N GLY A 32 5.03 1.41 5.42
CA GLY A 32 4.93 2.82 5.81
C GLY A 32 4.49 3.74 4.67
N ASP A 33 4.34 3.24 3.44
CA ASP A 33 3.70 4.01 2.38
C ASP A 33 2.23 4.27 2.71
N VAL A 34 1.78 5.46 2.35
CA VAL A 34 0.38 5.88 2.42
C VAL A 34 -0.16 5.89 1.00
N ILE A 35 -1.22 5.14 0.77
CA ILE A 35 -1.82 4.94 -0.55
C ILE A 35 -3.30 5.35 -0.53
N LEU A 36 -3.77 5.87 -1.66
CA LEU A 36 -5.20 6.09 -1.89
C LEU A 36 -5.80 4.80 -2.44
N VAL A 37 -6.84 4.31 -1.78
CA VAL A 37 -7.53 3.06 -2.14
C VAL A 37 -8.97 3.36 -2.52
N HIS A 38 -9.43 2.73 -3.60
CA HIS A 38 -10.84 2.74 -3.99
C HIS A 38 -11.30 1.32 -4.30
N ALA A 39 -12.39 0.89 -3.67
CA ALA A 39 -12.96 -0.45 -3.86
C ALA A 39 -11.95 -1.60 -3.69
N GLY A 40 -11.00 -1.47 -2.75
CA GLY A 40 -9.97 -2.48 -2.47
C GLY A 40 -8.73 -2.41 -3.38
N VAL A 41 -8.68 -1.46 -4.32
CA VAL A 41 -7.58 -1.31 -5.27
C VAL A 41 -6.80 -0.01 -5.00
N ALA A 42 -5.48 -0.11 -4.97
CA ALA A 42 -4.59 1.03 -4.83
C ALA A 42 -4.56 1.85 -6.14
N LEU A 43 -4.78 3.16 -6.02
CA LEU A 43 -4.79 4.08 -7.16
C LEU A 43 -3.48 4.87 -7.28
N VAL A 44 -2.93 5.32 -6.15
CA VAL A 44 -1.73 6.16 -6.12
C VAL A 44 -1.10 6.15 -4.72
N ARG A 45 0.23 6.30 -4.66
CA ARG A 45 0.95 6.61 -3.41
C ARG A 45 0.91 8.11 -3.14
N VAL A 46 0.52 8.49 -1.93
CA VAL A 46 0.36 9.89 -1.51
C VAL A 46 1.36 10.30 -0.42
N GLY A 47 2.16 9.37 0.10
CA GLY A 47 3.23 9.64 1.06
C GLY A 47 3.94 8.35 1.49
N GLY A 48 4.93 8.48 2.38
CA GLY A 48 5.68 7.35 2.92
C GLY A 48 7.11 7.74 3.28
N THR A 49 7.76 6.93 4.12
CA THR A 49 9.20 7.06 4.35
C THR A 49 9.94 6.40 3.20
N GLU A 50 10.46 7.20 2.28
CA GLU A 50 11.40 6.77 1.25
C GLU A 50 12.66 6.13 1.87
N LYS A 51 12.63 4.81 2.09
CA LYS A 51 13.84 4.01 2.23
C LYS A 51 14.12 3.33 0.89
N GLY A 52 14.69 4.09 -0.05
CA GLY A 52 14.94 3.54 -1.38
C GLY A 52 15.71 4.38 -2.41
N LEU A 53 16.29 5.54 -2.07
CA LEU A 53 17.39 6.10 -2.84
C LEU A 53 18.63 6.19 -1.94
N SER A 54 19.43 5.14 -1.97
CA SER A 54 20.85 5.17 -1.62
C SER A 54 21.65 5.36 -2.90
#